data_AF-A0A1G1EJG7-F1
#
_entry.id   AF-A0A1G1EJG7-F1
#
_cell.length_a   1.000
_cell.length_b   1.000
_cell.length_c   1.000
_cell.angle_alpha   90.00
_cell.angle_beta   90.00
_cell.angle_gamma   90.00
#
_symmetry.space_group_name_H-M   'P 1'
#
loop_
_entity.id
_entity.type
_entity.pdbx_description
1 polymer ?
#
loop_
_entity_poly.entity_id
_entity_poly.type
_entity_poly.pdbx_seq_one_letter_code
_entity_poly.pdbx_strand_id
1 'polypeptide(L)'
;MRLYLRTAVIISLVLLIPGISRSFNPKTPVAQSTDQRFMDYGDGAIVDTKTKLMWMKKDYWQAEGKWLNWHMAKEFIQKMNFKKFGGYSDWRFPAQEEAKTLYERQKINEDKDGDKIFIDPIFPKGAGWAT
;
A
#
# COMPACT_ATOMS: atom_id res chain seq x y z
N MET A 1 -33.70 -6.87 -51.39
CA MET A 1 -33.43 -7.45 -52.73
C MET A 1 -31.94 -7.29 -53.03
N ARG A 2 -31.19 -8.41 -53.14
CA ARG A 2 -29.76 -8.57 -53.53
C ARG A 2 -28.73 -7.89 -52.60
N LEU A 3 -27.87 -8.53 -51.79
CA LEU A 3 -27.02 -9.73 -51.92
C LEU A 3 -26.06 -9.68 -53.13
N TYR A 4 -24.83 -9.20 -52.88
CA TYR A 4 -23.56 -9.50 -53.58
C TYR A 4 -22.41 -9.24 -52.60
N LEU A 5 -21.92 -10.22 -51.82
CA LEU A 5 -20.78 -11.11 -52.14
C LEU A 5 -19.64 -10.46 -52.93
N ARG A 6 -18.50 -10.22 -52.27
CA ARG A 6 -17.13 -10.54 -52.76
C ARG A 6 -16.21 -10.90 -51.59
N THR A 7 -16.05 -12.21 -51.39
CA THR A 7 -14.91 -12.96 -50.82
C THR A 7 -13.62 -12.15 -50.61
N ALA A 8 -12.96 -12.22 -49.45
CA ALA A 8 -12.00 -13.29 -49.19
C ALA A 8 -12.03 -13.80 -47.73
N VAL A 9 -11.96 -15.12 -47.65
CA VAL A 9 -11.97 -16.02 -46.49
C VAL A 9 -10.78 -15.78 -45.56
N ILE A 10 -11.00 -15.48 -44.27
CA ILE A 10 -10.31 -16.10 -43.11
C ILE A 10 -11.26 -16.05 -41.89
N ILE A 11 -11.89 -17.21 -41.62
CA ILE A 11 -12.26 -17.79 -40.32
C ILE A 11 -13.07 -16.95 -39.31
N SER A 12 -14.26 -17.49 -39.01
CA SER A 12 -15.23 -17.18 -37.97
C SER A 12 -14.68 -16.76 -36.60
N LEU A 13 -15.32 -15.75 -36.02
CA LEU A 13 -15.79 -15.70 -34.62
C LEU A 13 -14.85 -16.28 -33.54
N VAL A 14 -13.88 -15.49 -33.07
CA VAL A 14 -13.31 -15.68 -31.73
C VAL A 14 -14.12 -14.86 -30.73
N LEU A 15 -15.04 -15.54 -30.05
CA LEU A 15 -15.47 -15.18 -28.70
C LEU A 15 -14.32 -15.48 -27.72
N LEU A 16 -14.22 -14.69 -26.66
CA LEU A 16 -13.20 -14.72 -25.60
C LEU A 16 -11.79 -14.38 -26.09
N ILE A 17 -11.19 -13.36 -25.49
CA ILE A 17 -9.75 -13.37 -25.22
C ILE A 17 -9.63 -14.03 -23.83
N PRO A 18 -9.46 -15.36 -23.70
CA PRO A 18 -9.06 -15.94 -22.44
C PRO A 18 -7.57 -15.63 -22.29
N GLY A 19 -7.26 -14.58 -21.55
CA GLY A 19 -5.87 -14.23 -21.28
C GLY A 19 -5.50 -12.80 -21.65
N ILE A 20 -6.21 -11.81 -21.11
CA ILE A 20 -5.42 -10.87 -20.31
C ILE A 20 -5.03 -11.68 -19.08
N SER A 21 -3.97 -12.48 -19.23
CA SER A 21 -3.17 -12.83 -18.07
C SER A 21 -2.67 -11.49 -17.59
N ARG A 22 -3.44 -10.84 -16.71
CA ARG A 22 -2.91 -9.81 -15.83
C ARG A 22 -1.70 -10.52 -15.26
N SER A 23 -0.51 -10.16 -15.72
CA SER A 23 0.69 -10.84 -15.29
C SER A 23 0.58 -10.81 -13.78
N PHE A 24 0.38 -11.98 -13.15
CA PHE A 24 0.69 -12.12 -11.74
C PHE A 24 2.20 -11.97 -11.76
N ASN A 25 2.65 -10.73 -11.79
CA ASN A 25 4.01 -10.39 -11.53
C ASN A 25 4.03 -10.47 -10.01
N PRO A 26 4.57 -11.55 -9.42
CA PRO A 26 4.67 -11.62 -7.98
C PRO A 26 5.44 -10.36 -7.58
N LYS A 27 4.76 -9.42 -6.91
CA LYS A 27 5.44 -8.26 -6.35
C LYS A 27 6.52 -8.85 -5.45
N THR A 28 7.77 -8.67 -5.83
CA THR A 28 8.90 -9.09 -5.01
C THR A 28 9.20 -7.94 -4.06
N PRO A 29 9.40 -8.20 -2.76
CA PRO A 29 9.74 -7.14 -1.83
C PRO A 29 11.04 -6.45 -2.26
N VAL A 30 11.03 -5.12 -2.33
CA VAL A 30 12.23 -4.32 -2.59
C VAL A 30 13.08 -4.16 -1.32
N ALA A 31 12.45 -4.30 -0.15
CA ALA A 31 13.12 -4.32 1.14
C ALA A 31 12.33 -5.20 2.13
N GLN A 32 13.02 -5.73 3.13
CA GLN A 32 12.43 -6.53 4.19
C GLN A 32 13.07 -6.14 5.52
N SER A 33 12.31 -6.22 6.61
CA SER A 33 12.88 -6.11 7.96
C SER A 33 13.87 -7.25 8.24
N THR A 34 14.77 -7.06 9.20
CA THR A 34 15.81 -8.06 9.56
C THR A 34 15.24 -9.43 9.92
N ASP A 35 14.07 -9.46 10.54
CA ASP A 35 13.33 -10.67 10.93
C ASP A 35 12.31 -11.11 9.87
N GLN A 36 12.29 -10.46 8.70
CA GLN A 36 11.38 -10.70 7.58
C GLN A 36 9.89 -10.55 7.91
N ARG A 37 9.56 -9.94 9.06
CA ARG A 37 8.18 -9.64 9.45
C ARG A 37 7.53 -8.66 8.47
N PHE A 38 8.23 -7.58 8.15
CA PHE A 38 7.73 -6.50 7.31
C PHE A 38 8.33 -6.58 5.91
N MET A 39 7.48 -6.46 4.89
CA MET A 39 7.86 -6.51 3.48
C MET A 39 7.40 -5.24 2.78
N ASP A 40 8.36 -4.50 2.23
CA ASP A 40 8.11 -3.31 1.41
C ASP A 40 8.14 -3.71 -0.06
N TYR A 41 7.09 -3.39 -0.81
CA TYR A 41 6.98 -3.69 -2.25
C TYR A 41 7.28 -2.48 -3.15
N GLY A 42 7.74 -1.36 -2.58
CA GLY A 42 8.14 -0.16 -3.31
C GLY A 42 6.97 0.68 -3.83
N ASP A 43 5.75 0.31 -3.47
CA ASP A 43 4.50 1.00 -3.83
C ASP A 43 4.04 1.99 -2.76
N GLY A 44 4.82 2.15 -1.69
CA GLY A 44 4.50 2.99 -0.53
C GLY A 44 3.69 2.27 0.54
N ALA A 45 3.44 0.96 0.40
CA ALA A 45 2.85 0.11 1.42
C ALA A 45 3.86 -0.90 1.97
N ILE A 46 3.71 -1.21 3.26
CA ILE A 46 4.48 -2.22 3.96
C ILE A 46 3.51 -3.29 4.46
N VAL A 47 3.76 -4.54 4.11
CA VAL A 47 2.97 -5.69 4.56
C VAL A 47 3.58 -6.28 5.82
N ASP A 48 2.78 -6.44 6.87
CA ASP A 48 3.13 -7.16 8.08
C ASP A 48 2.70 -8.63 7.94
N THR A 49 3.67 -9.52 7.75
CA THR A 49 3.41 -10.95 7.56
C THR A 49 2.89 -11.66 8.81
N LYS A 50 3.06 -11.07 10.01
CA LYS A 50 2.59 -11.64 11.27
C LYS A 50 1.09 -11.37 11.47
N THR A 51 0.66 -10.12 11.28
CA THR A 51 -0.74 -9.71 11.47
C THR A 51 -1.57 -9.80 10.20
N LYS A 52 -0.93 -9.97 9.04
CA LYS A 52 -1.54 -9.89 7.69
C LYS A 52 -2.14 -8.52 7.37
N LEU A 53 -1.73 -7.49 8.11
CA LEU A 53 -2.11 -6.11 7.86
C LEU A 53 -1.15 -5.44 6.89
N MET A 54 -1.61 -4.31 6.35
CA MET A 54 -0.83 -3.43 5.49
C MET A 54 -0.80 -2.03 6.07
N TRP A 55 0.37 -1.43 6.05
CA TRP A 55 0.63 -0.11 6.61
C TRP A 55 1.10 0.82 5.51
N MET A 56 0.66 2.07 5.53
CA MET A 56 1.32 3.10 4.71
C MET A 56 2.74 3.28 5.23
N LYS A 57 3.71 3.29 4.32
CA LYS A 57 5.13 3.42 4.66
C LYS A 57 5.44 4.74 5.37
N LYS A 58 4.77 5.82 4.96
CA LYS A 58 4.92 7.16 5.55
C LYS A 58 3.66 7.52 6.33
N ASP A 59 3.84 8.17 7.47
CA ASP A 59 2.71 8.75 8.19
C ASP A 59 2.23 10.07 7.55
N TYR A 60 1.21 10.68 8.15
CA TYR A 60 0.66 11.94 7.68
C TYR A 60 1.66 13.09 7.74
N TRP A 61 2.48 13.16 8.80
CA TRP A 61 3.47 14.22 8.97
C TRP A 61 4.53 14.16 7.87
N GLN A 62 5.05 12.99 7.58
CA GLN A 62 6.02 12.75 6.52
C GLN A 62 5.44 12.96 5.11
N ALA A 63 4.13 12.79 4.95
CA ALA A 63 3.44 12.96 3.67
C ALA A 63 3.05 14.42 3.38
N GLU A 64 2.57 15.16 4.39
CA GLU A 64 1.92 16.47 4.22
C GLU A 64 2.61 17.60 5.01
N GLY A 65 3.55 17.30 5.92
CA GLY A 65 4.30 18.27 6.72
C GLY A 65 3.43 19.08 7.70
N LYS A 66 2.29 18.51 8.11
CA LYS A 66 1.26 19.20 8.90
C LYS A 66 0.87 18.39 10.11
N TRP A 67 0.46 19.09 11.16
CA TRP A 67 -0.19 18.49 12.31
C TRP A 67 -1.52 17.86 11.92
N LEU A 68 -1.73 16.64 12.41
CA LEU A 68 -2.90 15.84 12.09
C LEU A 68 -3.95 16.03 13.18
N ASN A 69 -5.14 16.51 12.79
CA ASN A 69 -6.34 16.34 13.61
C ASN A 69 -7.21 15.22 13.05
N TRP A 70 -8.21 14.78 13.81
CA TRP A 70 -9.06 13.67 13.43
C TRP A 70 -9.85 13.88 12.12
N HIS A 71 -10.30 15.11 11.85
CA HIS A 71 -11.01 15.44 10.61
C HIS A 71 -10.08 15.33 9.40
N MET A 72 -8.89 15.92 9.49
CA MET A 72 -7.85 15.83 8.46
C MET A 72 -7.42 14.38 8.21
N ALA A 73 -7.38 13.55 9.26
CA ALA A 73 -7.05 12.15 9.14
C ALA A 73 -8.10 11.35 8.36
N LYS A 74 -9.39 11.64 8.58
CA LYS A 74 -10.49 11.07 7.78
C LYS A 74 -10.40 11.46 6.32
N GLU A 75 -10.20 12.75 6.05
CA GLU A 75 -10.05 13.26 4.68
C GLU A 75 -8.82 12.64 3.98
N PHE A 76 -7.72 12.47 4.72
CA PHE A 76 -6.51 11.84 4.20
C PHE A 76 -6.76 10.40 3.75
N ILE A 77 -7.44 9.60 4.57
CA ILE A 77 -7.81 8.22 4.21
C ILE A 77 -8.69 8.20 2.96
N GLN A 78 -9.72 9.05 2.91
CA GLN A 78 -10.60 9.15 1.73
C GLN A 78 -9.82 9.55 0.47
N LYS A 79 -8.91 10.53 0.57
CA LYS A 79 -8.03 10.97 -0.51
C LYS A 79 -7.13 9.82 -1.00
N MET A 80 -6.55 9.03 -0.10
CA MET A 80 -5.69 7.89 -0.48
C MET A 80 -6.49 6.77 -1.15
N ASN A 81 -7.70 6.49 -0.66
CA ASN A 81 -8.60 5.51 -1.30
C ASN A 81 -9.04 5.94 -2.69
N PHE A 82 -9.41 7.23 -2.85
CA PHE A 82 -9.79 7.78 -4.15
C PHE A 82 -8.64 7.69 -5.16
N LYS A 83 -7.41 7.96 -4.72
CA LYS A 83 -6.19 7.89 -5.54
C LYS A 83 -5.69 6.46 -5.79
N LYS A 84 -6.28 5.45 -5.15
CA LYS A 84 -5.78 4.07 -5.13
C LYS A 84 -4.30 3.99 -4.74
N PHE A 85 -3.91 4.67 -3.67
CA PHE A 85 -2.53 4.73 -3.21
C PHE A 85 -1.94 3.32 -3.01
N GLY A 86 -0.75 3.06 -3.54
CA GLY A 86 -0.12 1.73 -3.56
C GLY A 86 -0.84 0.69 -4.43
N GLY A 87 -1.89 1.07 -5.16
CA GLY A 87 -2.82 0.19 -5.86
C GLY A 87 -4.02 -0.26 -5.03
N TYR A 88 -4.20 0.27 -3.81
CA TYR A 88 -5.22 -0.13 -2.85
C TYR A 88 -6.22 1.01 -2.57
N SER A 89 -7.49 0.65 -2.33
CA SER A 89 -8.59 1.61 -2.12
C SER A 89 -9.41 1.36 -0.86
N ASP A 90 -8.86 0.57 0.06
CA ASP A 90 -9.47 0.09 1.30
C ASP A 90 -8.66 0.49 2.54
N TRP A 91 -7.88 1.58 2.43
CA TRP A 91 -7.20 2.20 3.56
C TRP A 91 -8.21 2.63 4.62
N ARG A 92 -7.89 2.39 5.89
CA ARG A 92 -8.71 2.72 7.06
C ARG A 92 -7.82 3.09 8.24
N PHE A 93 -8.44 3.61 9.30
CA PHE A 93 -7.76 3.70 10.59
C PHE A 93 -7.46 2.30 11.15
N PRO A 94 -6.29 2.11 11.77
CA PRO A 94 -6.04 0.91 12.56
C PRO A 94 -6.92 0.91 13.81
N ALA A 95 -7.35 -0.26 14.24
CA ALA A 95 -7.86 -0.44 15.59
C ALA A 95 -6.70 -0.28 16.60
N GLN A 96 -7.04 0.04 17.85
CA GLN A 96 -6.03 0.25 18.90
C GLN A 96 -5.09 -0.97 19.06
N GLU A 97 -5.65 -2.18 19.05
CA GLU A 97 -4.87 -3.42 19.18
C GLU A 97 -3.97 -3.67 17.97
N GLU A 98 -4.40 -3.29 16.77
CA GLU A 98 -3.59 -3.39 15.55
C GLU A 98 -2.40 -2.43 15.61
N ALA A 99 -2.65 -1.17 16.00
CA ALA A 99 -1.60 -0.16 16.13
C ALA A 99 -0.54 -0.56 17.17
N LYS A 100 -0.96 -1.15 18.30
CA LYS A 100 -0.04 -1.68 19.32
C LYS A 100 0.92 -2.74 18.78
N THR A 101 0.55 -3.48 17.73
CA THR A 101 1.43 -4.51 17.14
C THR A 101 2.66 -3.97 16.43
N LEU A 102 2.68 -2.67 16.10
CA LEU A 102 3.85 -2.00 15.53
C LEU A 102 4.93 -1.71 16.58
N TYR A 103 4.56 -1.65 17.86
CA TYR A 103 5.51 -1.42 18.94
C TYR A 103 6.29 -2.70 19.24
N GLU A 104 7.60 -2.62 19.11
CA GLU A 104 8.54 -3.70 19.41
C GLU A 104 9.78 -3.15 20.12
N ARG A 105 9.91 -3.43 21.42
CA ARG A 105 11.01 -2.90 22.26
C ARG A 105 12.42 -3.12 21.71
N GLN A 106 12.63 -4.20 20.95
CA GLN A 106 13.93 -4.54 20.38
C GLN A 106 14.25 -3.79 19.07
N LYS A 107 13.24 -3.15 18.46
CA LYS A 107 13.40 -2.33 17.27
C LYS A 107 13.63 -0.89 17.71
N ILE A 108 14.49 -0.18 16.99
CA ILE A 108 14.80 1.21 17.27
C ILE A 108 14.75 1.97 15.96
N ASN A 109 13.92 3.01 15.93
CA ASN A 109 13.83 3.98 14.86
C ASN A 109 13.79 5.38 15.50
N GLU A 110 13.79 6.44 14.69
CA GLU A 110 13.82 7.83 15.15
C GLU A 110 12.61 8.60 14.61
N ASP A 111 12.01 9.41 15.46
CA ASP A 111 10.94 10.32 15.09
C ASP A 111 11.48 11.61 14.44
N LYS A 112 10.61 12.60 14.20
CA LYS A 112 10.97 13.88 13.58
C LYS A 112 11.95 14.73 14.41
N ASP A 113 12.01 14.53 15.71
CA ASP A 113 12.86 15.29 16.65
C ASP A 113 14.16 14.53 16.98
N GLY A 114 14.30 13.30 16.49
CA GLY A 114 15.44 12.42 16.76
C GLY A 114 15.26 11.56 18.01
N ASP A 115 14.07 11.56 18.61
CA ASP A 115 13.74 10.72 19.75
C ASP A 115 13.55 9.27 19.31
N LYS A 116 13.97 8.35 20.19
CA LYS A 116 13.89 6.91 19.92
C LYS A 116 12.44 6.44 19.99
N ILE A 117 11.97 5.87 18.90
CA ILE A 117 10.71 5.15 18.82
C ILE A 117 10.99 3.66 18.59
N PHE A 118 10.11 2.82 19.12
CA PHE A 118 10.30 1.37 19.12
C PHE A 118 9.47 0.71 18.02
N ILE A 119 9.72 1.10 16.77
CA ILE A 119 9.09 0.58 15.55
C ILE A 119 10.21 0.06 14.63
N ASP A 120 9.91 -0.91 13.77
CA ASP A 120 10.89 -1.47 12.85
C ASP A 120 11.54 -0.40 11.93
N PRO A 121 12.87 -0.42 11.73
CA PRO A 121 13.58 0.52 10.85
C PRO A 121 13.22 0.43 9.36
N ILE A 122 12.44 -0.57 8.94
CA ILE A 122 11.84 -0.63 7.61
C ILE A 122 10.93 0.59 7.33
N PHE A 123 10.34 1.15 8.39
CA PHE A 123 9.62 2.41 8.32
C PHE A 123 10.64 3.57 8.28
N PRO A 124 10.42 4.58 7.44
CA PRO A 124 11.32 5.73 7.35
C PRO A 124 11.36 6.52 8.66
N LYS A 125 12.55 7.02 9.01
CA LYS A 125 12.76 7.98 10.10
C LYS A 125 11.90 9.23 9.93
N GLY A 126 11.64 9.93 11.03
CA GLY A 126 10.94 11.21 10.99
C GLY A 126 9.42 11.10 11.14
N ALA A 127 8.93 10.03 11.79
CA ALA A 127 7.53 9.92 12.14
C ALA A 127 7.11 11.12 13.00
N GLY A 128 5.95 11.69 12.74
CA GLY A 128 5.33 12.70 13.58
C GLY A 128 4.69 12.07 14.80
N TRP A 129 4.77 12.77 15.93
CA TRP A 129 4.04 12.42 17.14
C TRP A 129 3.17 13.62 17.52
N ALA A 130 1.87 13.40 17.73
CA ALA A 130 0.97 14.43 18.24
C ALA A 130 0.77 14.22 19.75
N THR A 131 0.84 15.31 20.52
CA THR A 131 0.51 15.36 21.96
C THR A 131 -0.98 15.14 22.21
#